data_AF-A0A1I7U3I9-F1
#
_entry.id   AF-A0A1I7U3I9-F1
#
_cell.length_a   1.000
_cell.length_b   1.000
_cell.length_c   1.000
_cell.angle_alpha   90.00
_cell.angle_beta   90.00
_cell.angle_gamma   90.00
#
_symmetry.space_group_name_H-M   'P 1'
#
loop_
_entity.id
_entity.type
_entity.pdbx_description
1 polymer ?
#
loop_
_entity_poly.entity_id
_entity_poly.type
_entity_poly.pdbx_seq_one_letter_code
_entity_poly.pdbx_strand_id
1 'polypeptide(L)'
;MSEKCEVVPRESEEIENEPKESYDSGVIEKNLNKLDLKEVTPDSAENGETSLESEKTKLRKEQEIEKLEKQIDEYVKLFEDPGATFEQKLRALVEIPKEVEFQHRLLNRERADLLFSSIPVEMIQRVFEPKHEEYSHVRPILIHIMSFLCQCTNENVHRKFKPLMPNIVASVCPRGNKTELSPQMYSDTSLIVGIWADQNGDGKCIYDLLRYMTSFCAAQKNNLDVGQFLLCIRTLIQKIFQVAPLESQEQYDNRGWTVGILAVIRRLLQERTNKFTKELRKLLWEVISSMTRVGGIGWFNIDKTFAKLAIQMNFVELQMALNDVNLLDSGQFCTHLRILELYTSAICDSEMFGEEGMEIIPQTVGDASRFILSFWVETYLQKIKLPTQMALSIYNFAVFIFCHEDLTIQEEKVRKNFGAAILETSFQILEESSEVDLKREVGVLFNELLERLTEFEVLTDNVPVFMLQYLDRIRIAEDYEGWKQRVTDCKCCVMDLRGRVDWYSIKSLNEAKTYLPRFTDPEQHELGHLFSIFDKLPRVN
;
A
#
# COMPACT_ATOMS: atom_id res chain seq x y z
N MET A 1 45.71 -31.73 39.56
CA MET A 1 45.18 -33.09 39.34
C MET A 1 44.56 -33.08 37.95
N SER A 2 45.35 -33.34 36.91
CA SER A 2 45.70 -34.66 36.34
C SER A 2 44.51 -35.35 35.67
N GLU A 3 44.57 -35.39 34.32
CA GLU A 3 44.27 -36.50 33.39
C GLU A 3 42.87 -37.17 33.46
N LYS A 4 42.21 -37.64 32.40
CA LYS A 4 42.67 -38.15 31.11
C LYS A 4 41.48 -38.29 30.16
N CYS A 5 41.82 -38.23 28.89
CA CYS A 5 41.07 -38.64 27.71
C CYS A 5 40.73 -40.14 27.75
N GLU A 6 39.61 -40.56 27.15
CA GLU A 6 39.53 -41.89 26.55
C GLU A 6 38.59 -41.91 25.33
N VAL A 7 38.87 -42.85 24.44
CA VAL A 7 38.77 -42.79 22.97
C VAL A 7 37.64 -43.68 22.44
N VAL A 8 37.12 -43.29 21.26
CA VAL A 8 36.14 -43.90 20.31
C VAL A 8 36.34 -45.41 20.04
N PRO A 9 35.32 -46.15 19.53
CA PRO A 9 35.29 -46.43 18.07
C PRO A 9 33.89 -46.51 17.37
N ARG A 10 34.00 -46.62 16.03
CA ARG A 10 33.13 -46.44 14.86
C ARG A 10 32.04 -47.49 14.53
N GLU A 11 31.18 -47.09 13.57
CA GLU A 11 30.41 -47.84 12.52
C GLU A 11 29.32 -48.80 13.02
N SER A 12 28.09 -48.91 12.49
CA SER A 12 27.47 -48.77 11.14
C SER A 12 25.94 -48.56 11.37
N GLU A 13 25.10 -47.95 10.53
CA GLU A 13 24.68 -48.33 9.18
C GLU A 13 24.00 -47.14 8.48
N GLU A 14 24.29 -46.99 7.20
CA GLU A 14 23.58 -46.13 6.25
C GLU A 14 22.16 -46.64 6.03
N ILE A 15 21.17 -45.77 6.19
CA ILE A 15 19.89 -45.91 5.48
C ILE A 15 19.69 -44.62 4.71
N GLU A 16 20.09 -44.65 3.44
CA GLU A 16 19.59 -43.74 2.42
C GLU A 16 18.06 -43.83 2.40
N ASN A 17 17.40 -42.74 2.77
CA ASN A 17 16.04 -42.48 2.33
C ASN A 17 16.03 -41.08 1.71
N GLU A 18 16.06 -41.06 0.39
CA GLU A 18 15.82 -39.88 -0.43
C GLU A 18 14.54 -39.15 0.05
N PRO A 19 14.59 -37.83 0.30
CA PRO A 19 13.39 -37.07 0.56
C PRO A 19 12.61 -36.90 -0.76
N LYS A 20 11.41 -37.48 -0.82
CA LYS A 20 10.44 -37.13 -1.86
C LYS A 20 10.04 -35.66 -1.71
N GLU A 21 10.66 -34.83 -2.55
CA GLU A 21 10.24 -33.46 -2.83
C GLU A 21 8.82 -33.42 -3.40
N SER A 22 8.00 -32.52 -2.88
CA SER A 22 6.80 -31.98 -3.53
C SER A 22 6.21 -30.89 -2.63
N TYR A 23 6.82 -29.70 -2.66
CA TYR A 23 6.15 -28.48 -2.18
C TYR A 23 5.97 -27.53 -3.35
N ASP A 24 4.71 -27.33 -3.70
CA ASP A 24 4.21 -26.54 -4.80
C ASP A 24 4.33 -25.04 -4.47
N SER A 25 5.35 -24.38 -5.02
CA SER A 25 5.54 -22.93 -4.95
C SER A 25 4.51 -22.14 -5.77
N GLY A 26 3.58 -22.81 -6.46
CA GLY A 26 2.62 -22.20 -7.37
C GLY A 26 1.38 -21.58 -6.73
N VAL A 27 1.20 -21.66 -5.41
CA VAL A 27 -0.01 -21.14 -4.73
C VAL A 27 0.06 -19.61 -4.55
N ILE A 28 1.26 -19.04 -4.36
CA ILE A 28 1.43 -17.59 -4.20
C ILE A 28 1.35 -16.86 -5.56
N GLU A 29 1.95 -17.42 -6.61
CA GLU A 29 1.85 -16.87 -7.98
C GLU A 29 0.42 -16.87 -8.54
N LYS A 30 -0.39 -17.89 -8.21
CA LYS A 30 -1.79 -17.97 -8.66
C LYS A 30 -2.71 -16.95 -8.00
N ASN A 31 -2.39 -16.50 -6.79
CA ASN A 31 -3.22 -15.53 -6.08
C ASN A 31 -2.88 -14.07 -6.43
N LEU A 32 -1.64 -13.77 -6.85
CA LEU A 32 -1.25 -12.45 -7.33
C LEU A 32 -1.71 -12.16 -8.77
N ASN A 33 -1.68 -13.15 -9.66
CA ASN A 33 -2.13 -13.01 -11.06
C ASN A 33 -3.65 -12.85 -11.23
N LYS A 34 -4.46 -13.03 -10.16
CA LYS A 34 -5.91 -12.84 -10.20
C LYS A 34 -6.34 -11.38 -10.00
N LEU A 35 -5.43 -10.46 -9.68
CA LEU A 35 -5.73 -9.04 -9.46
C LEU A 35 -5.39 -8.13 -10.66
N ASP A 36 -4.72 -8.63 -11.70
CA ASP A 36 -4.50 -7.90 -12.95
C ASP A 36 -5.54 -8.29 -14.00
N LEU A 37 -6.56 -7.45 -14.16
CA LEU A 37 -7.49 -7.47 -15.29
C LEU A 37 -6.72 -7.22 -16.59
N LYS A 38 -6.45 -8.27 -17.37
CA LYS A 38 -6.00 -8.11 -18.76
C LYS A 38 -7.21 -7.95 -19.68
N GLU A 39 -7.38 -6.72 -20.18
CA GLU A 39 -8.07 -6.46 -21.45
C GLU A 39 -7.32 -7.21 -22.58
N VAL A 40 -8.07 -7.96 -23.40
CA VAL A 40 -7.53 -8.62 -24.59
C VAL A 40 -8.17 -7.97 -25.81
N THR A 41 -7.36 -7.25 -26.58
CA THR A 41 -7.69 -6.82 -27.95
C THR A 41 -7.53 -7.97 -28.94
N PRO A 42 -8.42 -8.11 -29.94
CA PRO A 42 -8.29 -9.14 -30.97
C PRO A 42 -7.57 -8.58 -32.21
N ASP A 43 -6.60 -9.32 -32.73
CA ASP A 43 -6.48 -9.53 -34.18
C ASP A 43 -5.40 -10.57 -34.52
N SER A 44 -5.82 -11.64 -35.19
CA SER A 44 -5.39 -12.00 -36.56
C SER A 44 -5.81 -13.45 -36.88
N ALA A 45 -6.33 -13.61 -38.10
CA ALA A 45 -7.02 -14.79 -38.60
C ALA A 45 -6.06 -15.81 -39.23
N GLU A 46 -6.36 -17.11 -39.05
CA GLU A 46 -6.07 -18.15 -40.04
C GLU A 46 -7.19 -19.22 -40.05
N ASN A 47 -7.48 -19.68 -41.26
CA ASN A 47 -8.73 -20.29 -41.73
C ASN A 47 -8.86 -21.80 -41.47
N GLY A 48 -10.12 -22.25 -41.32
CA GLY A 48 -10.60 -23.39 -42.13
C GLY A 48 -11.03 -24.66 -41.38
N GLU A 49 -10.28 -25.12 -40.38
CA GLU A 49 -10.58 -26.36 -39.64
C GLU A 49 -11.07 -26.13 -38.20
N THR A 50 -11.06 -24.88 -37.75
CA THR A 50 -11.43 -24.45 -36.39
C THR A 50 -12.94 -24.35 -36.15
N SER A 51 -13.81 -24.34 -37.17
CA SER A 51 -15.24 -24.05 -36.97
C SER A 51 -15.99 -25.19 -36.28
N LEU A 52 -15.76 -26.44 -36.68
CA LEU A 52 -16.43 -27.63 -36.14
C LEU A 52 -15.95 -28.01 -34.72
N GLU A 53 -14.67 -27.82 -34.42
CA GLU A 53 -14.16 -27.96 -33.05
C GLU A 53 -14.60 -26.78 -32.16
N SER A 54 -14.68 -25.56 -32.71
CA SER A 54 -15.24 -24.42 -31.97
C SER A 54 -16.74 -24.58 -31.68
N GLU A 55 -17.52 -25.13 -32.61
CA GLU A 55 -18.95 -25.41 -32.42
C GLU A 55 -19.19 -26.54 -31.42
N LYS A 56 -18.43 -27.65 -31.52
CA LYS A 56 -18.51 -28.73 -30.52
C LYS A 56 -18.10 -28.26 -29.12
N THR A 57 -17.13 -27.37 -29.03
CA THR A 57 -16.68 -26.79 -27.75
C THR A 57 -17.70 -25.78 -27.20
N LYS A 58 -18.35 -25.00 -28.06
CA LYS A 58 -19.46 -24.10 -27.67
C LYS A 58 -20.68 -24.88 -27.18
N LEU A 59 -21.12 -25.91 -27.91
CA LEU A 59 -22.23 -26.78 -27.52
C LEU A 59 -21.97 -27.50 -26.18
N ARG A 60 -20.73 -27.95 -25.93
CA ARG A 60 -20.37 -28.54 -24.62
C ARG A 60 -20.46 -27.52 -23.49
N LYS A 61 -19.96 -26.31 -23.69
CA LYS A 61 -20.06 -25.22 -22.70
C LYS A 61 -21.50 -24.80 -22.42
N GLU A 62 -22.35 -24.71 -23.46
CA GLU A 62 -23.77 -24.40 -23.31
C GLU A 62 -24.51 -25.47 -22.51
N GLN A 63 -24.23 -26.76 -22.76
CA GLN A 63 -24.80 -27.87 -21.98
C GLN A 63 -24.32 -27.89 -20.52
N GLU A 64 -23.07 -27.51 -20.27
CA GLU A 64 -22.54 -27.37 -18.91
C GLU A 64 -23.17 -26.19 -18.17
N ILE A 65 -23.41 -25.06 -18.86
CA ILE A 65 -24.12 -23.91 -18.31
C ILE A 65 -25.57 -24.27 -17.97
N GLU A 66 -26.30 -24.95 -18.85
CA GLU A 66 -27.69 -25.34 -18.60
C GLU A 66 -27.80 -26.30 -17.39
N LYS A 67 -26.81 -27.20 -17.22
CA LYS A 67 -26.74 -28.06 -16.02
C LYS A 67 -26.50 -27.26 -14.76
N LEU A 68 -25.56 -26.30 -14.79
CA LEU A 68 -25.28 -25.43 -13.66
C LEU A 68 -26.50 -24.59 -13.27
N GLU A 69 -27.22 -24.04 -14.25
CA GLU A 69 -28.44 -23.26 -14.00
C GLU A 69 -29.53 -24.10 -13.34
N LYS A 70 -29.73 -25.35 -13.79
CA LYS A 70 -30.66 -26.28 -13.14
C LYS A 70 -30.24 -26.61 -11.71
N GLN A 71 -28.94 -26.82 -11.46
CA GLN A 71 -28.42 -27.05 -10.11
C GLN A 71 -28.66 -25.85 -9.19
N ILE A 72 -28.42 -24.63 -9.68
CA ILE A 72 -28.69 -23.39 -8.93
C ILE A 72 -30.18 -23.29 -8.60
N ASP A 73 -31.06 -23.53 -9.58
CA ASP A 73 -32.52 -23.50 -9.37
C ASP A 73 -32.98 -24.53 -8.33
N GLU A 74 -32.37 -25.72 -8.31
CA GLU A 74 -32.64 -26.75 -7.30
C GLU A 74 -32.22 -26.31 -5.90
N TYR A 75 -31.05 -25.69 -5.76
CA TYR A 75 -30.61 -25.11 -4.48
C TYR A 75 -31.52 -23.98 -4.03
N VAL A 76 -31.88 -23.05 -4.93
CA VAL A 76 -32.78 -21.93 -4.62
C VAL A 76 -34.13 -22.47 -4.12
N LYS A 77 -34.74 -23.42 -4.84
CA LYS A 77 -36.00 -24.06 -4.43
C LYS A 77 -35.88 -24.70 -3.05
N LEU A 78 -34.78 -25.40 -2.77
CA LEU A 78 -34.56 -26.02 -1.47
C LEU A 78 -34.42 -24.99 -0.34
N PHE A 79 -33.70 -23.89 -0.59
CA PHE A 79 -33.51 -22.84 0.41
C PHE A 79 -34.80 -22.06 0.69
N GLU A 80 -35.63 -21.85 -0.34
CA GLU A 80 -36.93 -21.18 -0.25
C GLU A 80 -38.04 -22.09 0.28
N ASP A 81 -37.90 -23.41 0.22
CA ASP A 81 -38.90 -24.37 0.69
C ASP A 81 -39.08 -24.29 2.22
N PRO A 82 -40.26 -23.89 2.74
CA PRO A 82 -40.55 -23.87 4.17
C PRO A 82 -40.68 -25.28 4.78
N GLY A 83 -40.88 -26.32 3.97
CA GLY A 83 -40.98 -27.72 4.41
C GLY A 83 -39.64 -28.44 4.57
N ALA A 84 -38.56 -27.90 4.00
CA ALA A 84 -37.22 -28.48 4.11
C ALA A 84 -36.62 -28.25 5.50
N THR A 85 -36.01 -29.29 6.08
CA THR A 85 -35.41 -29.21 7.41
C THR A 85 -34.11 -28.42 7.40
N PHE A 86 -33.70 -27.94 8.59
CA PHE A 86 -32.43 -27.26 8.77
C PHE A 86 -31.24 -28.10 8.28
N GLU A 87 -31.23 -29.40 8.60
CA GLU A 87 -30.16 -30.33 8.22
C GLU A 87 -30.10 -30.56 6.71
N GLN A 88 -31.25 -30.57 6.04
CA GLN A 88 -31.32 -30.69 4.57
C GLN A 88 -30.70 -29.45 3.90
N LYS A 89 -31.09 -28.25 4.35
CA LYS A 89 -30.54 -26.99 3.83
C LYS A 89 -29.04 -26.84 4.14
N LEU A 90 -28.62 -27.22 5.35
CA LEU A 90 -27.21 -27.17 5.75
C LEU A 90 -26.34 -28.14 4.94
N ARG A 91 -26.82 -29.37 4.71
CA ARG A 91 -26.11 -30.33 3.85
C ARG A 91 -25.96 -29.79 2.44
N ALA A 92 -27.02 -29.22 1.87
CA ALA A 92 -26.95 -28.62 0.54
C ALA A 92 -25.92 -27.48 0.48
N LEU A 93 -25.94 -26.57 1.46
CA LEU A 93 -24.97 -25.47 1.54
C LEU A 93 -23.51 -25.96 1.60
N VAL A 94 -23.22 -27.03 2.34
CA VAL A 94 -21.87 -27.62 2.47
C VAL A 94 -21.38 -28.26 1.17
N GLU A 95 -22.28 -28.75 0.32
CA GLU A 95 -21.91 -29.34 -0.98
C GLU A 95 -21.67 -28.29 -2.07
N ILE A 96 -22.18 -27.05 -1.91
CA ILE A 96 -22.02 -25.97 -2.90
C ILE A 96 -20.56 -25.78 -3.33
N PRO A 97 -19.56 -25.62 -2.44
CA PRO A 97 -18.17 -25.51 -2.87
C PRO A 97 -17.70 -26.73 -3.66
N LYS A 98 -18.00 -27.95 -3.22
CA LYS A 98 -17.49 -29.15 -3.91
C LYS A 98 -18.05 -29.29 -5.33
N GLU A 99 -19.32 -28.92 -5.50
CA GLU A 99 -20.03 -29.04 -6.78
C GLU A 99 -19.79 -27.83 -7.70
N VAL A 100 -19.59 -26.64 -7.14
CA VAL A 100 -19.43 -25.37 -7.86
C VAL A 100 -17.97 -24.97 -8.05
N GLU A 101 -17.04 -25.32 -7.16
CA GLU A 101 -15.60 -25.04 -7.28
C GLU A 101 -15.00 -25.75 -8.50
N PHE A 102 -15.48 -26.97 -8.82
CA PHE A 102 -15.17 -27.67 -10.08
C PHE A 102 -15.68 -26.94 -11.33
N GLN A 103 -16.68 -26.06 -11.18
CA GLN A 103 -17.34 -25.30 -12.24
C GLN A 103 -17.12 -23.77 -12.11
N HIS A 104 -16.19 -23.31 -11.27
CA HIS A 104 -15.96 -21.88 -10.97
C HIS A 104 -15.75 -21.03 -12.25
N ARG A 105 -15.26 -21.63 -13.34
CA ARG A 105 -15.09 -20.95 -14.64
C ARG A 105 -16.42 -20.60 -15.34
N LEU A 106 -17.54 -21.20 -14.93
CA LEU A 106 -18.87 -21.05 -15.53
C LEU A 106 -19.85 -20.27 -14.63
N LEU A 107 -19.53 -20.14 -13.33
CA LEU A 107 -20.28 -19.29 -12.41
C LEU A 107 -19.98 -17.82 -12.70
N ASN A 108 -20.86 -17.16 -13.44
CA ASN A 108 -20.80 -15.71 -13.62
C ASN A 108 -21.45 -15.01 -12.42
N ARG A 109 -21.28 -13.69 -12.36
CA ARG A 109 -21.74 -12.86 -11.23
C ARG A 109 -23.26 -12.94 -11.00
N GLU A 110 -24.05 -12.97 -12.08
CA GLU A 110 -25.52 -13.07 -11.99
C GLU A 110 -25.97 -14.39 -11.36
N ARG A 111 -25.38 -15.51 -11.78
CA ARG A 111 -25.66 -16.84 -11.21
C ARG A 111 -25.23 -16.95 -9.75
N ALA A 112 -24.06 -16.39 -9.43
CA ALA A 112 -23.59 -16.32 -8.04
C ALA A 112 -24.56 -15.50 -7.19
N ASP A 113 -24.95 -14.30 -7.64
CA ASP A 113 -25.88 -13.43 -6.93
C ASP A 113 -27.23 -14.13 -6.68
N LEU A 114 -27.77 -14.84 -7.67
CA LEU A 114 -29.01 -15.61 -7.54
C LEU A 114 -28.90 -16.70 -6.46
N LEU A 115 -27.86 -17.53 -6.54
CA LEU A 115 -27.65 -18.63 -5.60
C LEU A 115 -27.47 -18.09 -4.17
N PHE A 116 -26.56 -17.14 -3.97
CA PHE A 116 -26.21 -16.67 -2.64
C PHE A 116 -27.30 -15.79 -2.01
N SER A 117 -28.09 -15.05 -2.80
CA SER A 117 -29.21 -14.27 -2.27
C SER A 117 -30.31 -15.15 -1.66
N SER A 118 -30.49 -16.38 -2.19
CA SER A 118 -31.49 -17.33 -1.72
C SER A 118 -31.17 -17.96 -0.36
N ILE A 119 -29.90 -17.95 0.08
CA ILE A 119 -29.49 -18.61 1.33
C ILE A 119 -30.09 -17.88 2.55
N PRO A 120 -30.80 -18.58 3.46
CA PRO A 120 -31.35 -17.97 4.67
C PRO A 120 -30.25 -17.57 5.65
N VAL A 121 -30.25 -16.31 6.12
CA VAL A 121 -29.22 -15.79 7.03
C VAL A 121 -29.34 -16.43 8.41
N GLU A 122 -30.56 -16.68 8.84
CA GLU A 122 -30.91 -17.29 10.13
C GLU A 122 -30.29 -18.69 10.26
N MET A 123 -30.18 -19.41 9.15
CA MET A 123 -29.53 -20.72 9.11
C MET A 123 -28.04 -20.61 9.42
N ILE A 124 -27.35 -19.64 8.78
CA ILE A 124 -25.93 -19.40 9.01
C ILE A 124 -25.71 -18.86 10.43
N GLN A 125 -26.56 -17.93 10.87
CA GLN A 125 -26.53 -17.38 12.22
C GLN A 125 -26.57 -18.49 13.28
N ARG A 126 -27.50 -19.45 13.14
CA ARG A 126 -27.62 -20.59 14.05
C ARG A 126 -26.34 -21.41 14.17
N VAL A 127 -25.57 -21.57 13.10
CA VAL A 127 -24.29 -22.32 13.11
C VAL A 127 -23.19 -21.57 13.85
N PHE A 128 -23.14 -20.24 13.73
CA PHE A 128 -22.14 -19.41 14.40
C PHE A 128 -22.53 -18.99 15.83
N GLU A 129 -23.76 -19.24 16.26
CA GLU A 129 -24.20 -18.97 17.63
C GLU A 129 -23.45 -19.85 18.65
N PRO A 130 -22.86 -19.26 19.72
CA PRO A 130 -22.04 -20.02 20.68
C PRO A 130 -22.74 -21.18 21.37
N LYS A 131 -24.06 -21.09 21.56
CA LYS A 131 -24.89 -22.13 22.20
C LYS A 131 -25.01 -23.42 21.36
N HIS A 132 -24.72 -23.37 20.07
CA HIS A 132 -24.81 -24.50 19.16
C HIS A 132 -23.42 -25.09 18.87
N GLU A 133 -22.80 -25.70 19.88
CA GLU A 133 -21.49 -26.33 19.73
C GLU A 133 -21.50 -27.55 18.79
N GLU A 134 -22.66 -28.18 18.60
CA GLU A 134 -22.85 -29.32 17.70
C GLU A 134 -22.45 -29.01 16.25
N TYR A 135 -22.52 -27.74 15.83
CA TYR A 135 -22.14 -27.31 14.48
C TYR A 135 -20.71 -26.74 14.39
N SER A 136 -19.91 -26.84 15.46
CA SER A 136 -18.51 -26.35 15.48
C SER A 136 -17.68 -26.85 14.30
N HIS A 137 -17.80 -28.13 13.94
CA HIS A 137 -17.13 -28.76 12.80
C HIS A 137 -17.55 -28.21 11.43
N VAL A 138 -18.72 -27.57 11.32
CA VAL A 138 -19.25 -27.01 10.06
C VAL A 138 -18.79 -25.55 9.86
N ARG A 139 -18.43 -24.84 10.94
CA ARG A 139 -18.04 -23.42 10.89
C ARG A 139 -16.88 -23.15 9.90
N PRO A 140 -15.78 -23.93 9.87
CA PRO A 140 -14.70 -23.69 8.90
C PRO A 140 -15.18 -23.76 7.44
N ILE A 141 -16.08 -24.70 7.14
CA ILE A 141 -16.66 -24.87 5.80
C ILE A 141 -17.52 -23.67 5.44
N LEU A 142 -18.36 -23.19 6.37
CA LEU A 142 -19.18 -22.01 6.12
C LEU A 142 -18.33 -20.75 5.96
N ILE A 143 -17.27 -20.58 6.74
CA ILE A 143 -16.32 -19.47 6.55
C ILE A 143 -15.75 -19.50 5.13
N HIS A 144 -15.35 -20.67 4.65
CA HIS A 144 -14.85 -20.83 3.28
C HIS A 144 -15.91 -20.47 2.23
N ILE A 145 -17.16 -20.94 2.40
CA ILE A 145 -18.29 -20.58 1.52
C ILE A 145 -18.55 -19.07 1.52
N MET A 146 -18.52 -18.42 2.69
CA MET A 146 -18.74 -16.98 2.77
C MET A 146 -17.58 -16.19 2.14
N SER A 147 -16.34 -16.64 2.31
CA SER A 147 -15.17 -16.09 1.61
C SER A 147 -15.32 -16.20 0.10
N PHE A 148 -15.81 -17.35 -0.39
CA PHE A 148 -16.10 -17.58 -1.79
C PHE A 148 -17.19 -16.64 -2.34
N LEU A 149 -18.29 -16.48 -1.59
CA LEU A 149 -19.37 -15.53 -1.89
C LEU A 149 -18.82 -14.12 -2.11
N CYS A 150 -17.94 -13.65 -1.22
CA CYS A 150 -17.37 -12.32 -1.31
C CYS A 150 -16.56 -12.07 -2.60
N GLN A 151 -15.99 -13.12 -3.19
CA GLN A 151 -15.21 -13.02 -4.44
C GLN A 151 -16.10 -13.02 -5.70
N CYS A 152 -17.28 -13.62 -5.61
CA CYS A 152 -18.11 -13.93 -6.78
C CYS A 152 -19.37 -13.07 -6.91
N THR A 153 -19.76 -12.32 -5.87
CA THR A 153 -21.05 -11.62 -5.81
C THR A 153 -20.94 -10.10 -5.74
N ASN A 154 -22.07 -9.40 -5.90
CA ASN A 154 -22.17 -7.95 -5.73
C ASN A 154 -22.36 -7.54 -4.26
N GLU A 155 -21.98 -6.29 -3.94
CA GLU A 155 -22.10 -5.71 -2.59
C GLU A 155 -23.52 -5.79 -2.01
N ASN A 156 -24.55 -5.69 -2.84
CA ASN A 156 -25.94 -5.82 -2.42
C ASN A 156 -26.25 -7.18 -1.75
N VAL A 157 -25.64 -8.26 -2.24
CA VAL A 157 -25.78 -9.60 -1.67
C VAL A 157 -25.10 -9.66 -0.31
N HIS A 158 -23.91 -9.06 -0.19
CA HIS A 158 -23.12 -9.04 1.04
C HIS A 158 -23.85 -8.39 2.22
N ARG A 159 -24.62 -7.32 1.97
CA ARG A 159 -25.34 -6.56 3.02
C ARG A 159 -26.26 -7.44 3.88
N LYS A 160 -26.87 -8.46 3.28
CA LYS A 160 -27.76 -9.41 3.98
C LYS A 160 -26.99 -10.22 5.03
N PHE A 161 -25.74 -10.58 4.74
CA PHE A 161 -24.89 -11.44 5.58
C PHE A 161 -24.00 -10.66 6.54
N LYS A 162 -23.80 -9.37 6.32
CA LYS A 162 -22.96 -8.50 7.15
C LYS A 162 -23.21 -8.63 8.67
N PRO A 163 -24.46 -8.73 9.18
CA PRO A 163 -24.71 -8.91 10.62
C PRO A 163 -24.05 -10.16 11.24
N LEU A 164 -23.62 -11.13 10.43
CA LEU A 164 -22.93 -12.34 10.87
C LEU A 164 -21.45 -12.10 11.18
N MET A 165 -20.84 -11.01 10.69
CA MET A 165 -19.41 -10.73 10.78
C MET A 165 -18.83 -10.89 12.20
N PRO A 166 -19.47 -10.36 13.28
CA PRO A 166 -18.95 -10.53 14.63
C PRO A 166 -18.89 -12.00 15.08
N ASN A 167 -19.89 -12.81 14.71
CA ASN A 167 -19.94 -14.23 15.08
C ASN A 167 -18.92 -15.05 14.27
N ILE A 168 -18.70 -14.69 13.01
CA ILE A 168 -17.66 -15.28 12.17
C ILE A 168 -16.28 -14.99 12.78
N VAL A 169 -15.98 -13.74 13.14
CA VAL A 169 -14.70 -13.38 13.80
C VAL A 169 -14.54 -14.07 15.15
N ALA A 170 -15.59 -14.14 15.97
CA ALA A 170 -15.55 -14.85 17.25
C ALA A 170 -15.24 -16.35 17.08
N SER A 171 -15.66 -16.97 15.96
CA SER A 171 -15.43 -18.38 15.69
C SER A 171 -13.95 -18.72 15.43
N VAL A 172 -13.12 -17.74 15.04
CA VAL A 172 -11.67 -17.92 14.86
C VAL A 172 -10.85 -17.46 16.07
N CYS A 173 -11.49 -17.24 17.23
CA CYS A 173 -10.83 -16.90 18.48
C CYS A 173 -10.03 -18.11 19.04
N PRO A 174 -8.70 -18.01 19.23
CA PRO A 174 -7.86 -19.14 19.66
C PRO A 174 -8.21 -19.70 21.05
N ARG A 175 -8.72 -18.86 21.95
CA ARG A 175 -9.07 -19.25 23.33
C ARG A 175 -10.51 -19.72 23.47
N GLY A 176 -11.37 -19.38 22.52
CA GLY A 176 -12.80 -19.68 22.54
C GLY A 176 -13.21 -20.83 21.61
N ASN A 177 -12.35 -21.21 20.66
CA ASN A 177 -12.65 -22.28 19.70
C ASN A 177 -12.07 -23.63 20.16
N LYS A 178 -12.90 -24.66 20.16
CA LYS A 178 -12.53 -26.06 20.44
C LYS A 178 -12.08 -26.81 19.18
N THR A 179 -12.27 -26.21 18.00
CA THR A 179 -11.93 -26.77 16.68
C THR A 179 -10.48 -26.46 16.33
N GLU A 180 -9.83 -27.36 15.60
CA GLU A 180 -8.50 -27.11 15.04
C GLU A 180 -8.57 -25.92 14.07
N LEU A 181 -7.81 -24.87 14.37
CA LEU A 181 -7.72 -23.66 13.55
C LEU A 181 -6.61 -23.82 12.51
N SER A 182 -6.88 -23.41 11.28
CA SER A 182 -5.89 -23.41 10.19
C SER A 182 -5.58 -21.99 9.70
N PRO A 183 -4.40 -21.76 9.09
CA PRO A 183 -4.07 -20.49 8.43
C PRO A 183 -5.11 -20.07 7.38
N GLN A 184 -5.67 -21.04 6.64
CA GLN A 184 -6.71 -20.80 5.64
C GLN A 184 -7.96 -20.16 6.24
N MET A 185 -8.38 -20.57 7.44
CA MET A 185 -9.54 -19.96 8.11
C MET A 185 -9.32 -18.47 8.39
N TYR A 186 -8.10 -18.07 8.77
CA TYR A 186 -7.76 -16.65 8.96
C TYR A 186 -7.75 -15.88 7.65
N SER A 187 -7.27 -16.50 6.57
CA SER A 187 -7.31 -15.92 5.22
C SER A 187 -8.75 -15.66 4.75
N ASP A 188 -9.61 -16.67 4.85
CA ASP A 188 -11.01 -16.58 4.45
C ASP A 188 -11.76 -15.56 5.32
N THR A 189 -11.52 -15.57 6.64
CA THR A 189 -12.14 -14.58 7.55
C THR A 189 -11.65 -13.16 7.26
N SER A 190 -10.37 -12.99 6.94
CA SER A 190 -9.80 -11.67 6.60
C SER A 190 -10.39 -11.12 5.30
N LEU A 191 -10.67 -11.98 4.32
CA LEU A 191 -11.33 -11.58 3.09
C LEU A 191 -12.78 -11.12 3.36
N ILE A 192 -13.54 -11.89 4.15
CA ILE A 192 -14.91 -11.53 4.54
C ILE A 192 -14.92 -10.16 5.22
N VAL A 193 -14.08 -9.98 6.24
CA VAL A 193 -13.99 -8.71 6.98
C VAL A 193 -13.50 -7.57 6.08
N GLY A 194 -12.49 -7.83 5.23
CA GLY A 194 -11.96 -6.85 4.29
C GLY A 194 -12.99 -6.35 3.27
N ILE A 195 -13.97 -7.18 2.91
CA ILE A 195 -15.04 -6.80 1.98
C ILE A 195 -16.23 -6.19 2.71
N TRP A 196 -16.65 -6.72 3.86
CA TRP A 196 -17.89 -6.31 4.52
C TRP A 196 -17.77 -5.13 5.49
N ALA A 197 -16.59 -4.83 6.03
CA ALA A 197 -16.43 -3.74 6.99
C ALA A 197 -16.50 -2.38 6.29
N ASP A 198 -17.61 -1.64 6.36
CA ASP A 198 -17.76 -0.39 5.61
C ASP A 198 -18.58 0.67 6.35
N GLN A 199 -18.94 0.40 7.61
CA GLN A 199 -19.76 1.29 8.44
C GLN A 199 -19.14 1.49 9.82
N ASN A 200 -19.65 2.49 10.53
CA ASN A 200 -19.28 2.78 11.90
C ASN A 200 -19.54 1.56 12.81
N GLY A 201 -18.55 1.19 13.62
CA GLY A 201 -18.57 0.06 14.55
C GLY A 201 -17.99 -1.25 13.98
N ASP A 202 -17.74 -1.33 12.67
CA ASP A 202 -17.17 -2.52 12.04
C ASP A 202 -15.69 -2.74 12.38
N GLY A 203 -14.93 -1.69 12.74
CA GLY A 203 -13.49 -1.79 13.01
C GLY A 203 -13.18 -2.71 14.18
N LYS A 204 -14.10 -2.88 15.14
CA LYS A 204 -13.99 -3.91 16.19
C LYS A 204 -13.70 -5.30 15.61
N CYS A 205 -14.38 -5.69 14.53
CA CYS A 205 -14.17 -6.98 13.89
C CYS A 205 -12.78 -7.09 13.25
N ILE A 206 -12.26 -5.97 12.70
CA ILE A 206 -10.90 -5.89 12.15
C ILE A 206 -9.86 -6.08 13.27
N TYR A 207 -9.99 -5.33 14.38
CA TYR A 207 -9.04 -5.38 15.50
C TYR A 207 -9.07 -6.74 16.23
N ASP A 208 -10.25 -7.30 16.47
CA ASP A 208 -10.41 -8.62 17.09
C ASP A 208 -9.77 -9.70 16.21
N LEU A 209 -10.00 -9.67 14.90
CA LEU A 209 -9.40 -10.62 13.97
C LEU A 209 -7.87 -10.51 13.92
N LEU A 210 -7.33 -9.29 13.84
CA LEU A 210 -5.88 -9.06 13.91
C LEU A 210 -5.29 -9.62 15.21
N ARG A 211 -5.95 -9.39 16.35
CA ARG A 211 -5.53 -9.92 17.65
C ARG A 211 -5.57 -11.45 17.70
N TYR A 212 -6.64 -12.07 17.20
CA TYR A 212 -6.80 -13.52 17.19
C TYR A 212 -5.76 -14.19 16.30
N MET A 213 -5.58 -13.68 15.09
CA MET A 213 -4.64 -14.19 14.10
C MET A 213 -3.19 -14.09 14.60
N THR A 214 -2.78 -12.94 15.14
CA THR A 214 -1.42 -12.75 15.66
C THR A 214 -1.16 -13.62 16.90
N SER A 215 -2.15 -13.78 17.78
CA SER A 215 -2.08 -14.69 18.93
C SER A 215 -1.95 -16.15 18.50
N PHE A 216 -2.69 -16.57 17.48
CA PHE A 216 -2.59 -17.91 16.90
C PHE A 216 -1.20 -18.15 16.31
N CYS A 217 -0.70 -17.21 15.49
CA CYS A 217 0.64 -17.30 14.92
C CYS A 217 1.72 -17.43 16.01
N ALA A 218 1.61 -16.67 17.11
CA ALA A 218 2.56 -16.75 18.23
C ALA A 218 2.53 -18.10 18.97
N ALA A 219 1.38 -18.77 19.04
CA ALA A 219 1.23 -20.03 19.76
C ALA A 219 1.79 -21.25 19.00
N GLN A 220 1.90 -21.15 17.67
CA GLN A 220 2.30 -22.26 16.81
C GLN A 220 3.82 -22.42 16.75
N LYS A 221 4.34 -23.64 16.95
CA LYS A 221 5.79 -23.87 17.12
C LYS A 221 6.55 -24.20 15.82
N ASN A 222 5.96 -24.86 14.83
CA ASN A 222 6.61 -25.26 13.56
C ASN A 222 5.64 -25.18 12.35
N ASN A 223 6.16 -25.03 11.13
CA ASN A 223 5.45 -25.12 9.84
C ASN A 223 4.28 -24.13 9.62
N LEU A 224 4.52 -22.85 9.89
CA LEU A 224 3.57 -21.79 9.52
C LEU A 224 3.95 -21.13 8.19
N ASP A 225 2.96 -20.97 7.31
CA ASP A 225 3.08 -20.06 6.17
C ASP A 225 2.92 -18.62 6.65
N VAL A 226 4.03 -18.01 7.08
CA VAL A 226 4.06 -16.62 7.55
C VAL A 226 3.64 -15.63 6.45
N GLY A 227 3.81 -15.99 5.17
CA GLY A 227 3.36 -15.17 4.04
C GLY A 227 1.84 -15.00 4.01
N GLN A 228 1.09 -16.07 4.26
CA GLN A 228 -0.36 -15.99 4.36
C GLN A 228 -0.81 -15.04 5.48
N PHE A 229 -0.15 -15.06 6.64
CA PHE A 229 -0.45 -14.14 7.74
C PHE A 229 -0.15 -12.68 7.37
N LEU A 230 0.96 -12.42 6.68
CA LEU A 230 1.26 -11.06 6.22
C LEU A 230 0.24 -10.55 5.20
N LEU A 231 -0.26 -11.40 4.29
CA LEU A 231 -1.32 -11.03 3.35
C LEU A 231 -2.62 -10.66 4.07
N CYS A 232 -2.99 -11.44 5.08
CA CYS A 232 -4.15 -11.15 5.94
C CYS A 232 -3.96 -9.82 6.68
N ILE A 233 -2.80 -9.61 7.31
CA ILE A 233 -2.45 -8.37 8.02
C ILE A 233 -2.54 -7.17 7.08
N ARG A 234 -1.92 -7.24 5.89
CA ARG A 234 -1.98 -6.18 4.88
C ARG A 234 -3.43 -5.83 4.54
N THR A 235 -4.25 -6.83 4.25
CA THR A 235 -5.67 -6.65 3.88
C THR A 235 -6.44 -5.93 4.99
N LEU A 236 -6.25 -6.37 6.24
CA LEU A 236 -6.94 -5.79 7.39
C LEU A 236 -6.45 -4.38 7.72
N ILE A 237 -5.15 -4.09 7.63
CA ILE A 237 -4.62 -2.73 7.84
C ILE A 237 -5.15 -1.77 6.77
N GLN A 238 -5.17 -2.19 5.50
CA GLN A 238 -5.76 -1.39 4.42
C GLN A 238 -7.22 -1.03 4.75
N LYS A 239 -7.93 -1.95 5.39
CA LYS A 239 -9.30 -1.75 5.80
C LYS A 239 -9.47 -0.77 6.97
N ILE A 240 -8.51 -0.72 7.90
CA ILE A 240 -8.47 0.29 8.95
C ILE A 240 -8.52 1.69 8.33
N PHE A 241 -7.76 1.99 7.27
CA PHE A 241 -7.79 3.33 6.66
C PHE A 241 -9.16 3.72 6.08
N GLN A 242 -9.96 2.75 5.66
CA GLN A 242 -11.29 3.01 5.09
C GLN A 242 -12.33 3.24 6.20
N VAL A 243 -12.27 2.46 7.27
CA VAL A 243 -13.25 2.50 8.36
C VAL A 243 -12.90 3.57 9.39
N ALA A 244 -11.61 3.92 9.53
CA ALA A 244 -11.12 4.83 10.56
C ALA A 244 -11.81 6.21 10.60
N PRO A 245 -12.08 6.89 9.45
CA PRO A 245 -12.83 8.15 9.44
C PRO A 245 -14.29 8.03 9.91
N LEU A 246 -14.84 6.81 9.95
CA LEU A 246 -16.21 6.51 10.35
C LEU A 246 -16.34 6.18 11.84
N GLU A 247 -15.23 5.86 12.52
CA GLU A 247 -15.22 5.45 13.92
C GLU A 247 -14.96 6.62 14.88
N SER A 248 -15.52 6.52 16.08
CA SER A 248 -15.11 7.40 17.19
C SER A 248 -13.69 7.05 17.65
N GLN A 249 -12.83 8.06 17.86
CA GLN A 249 -11.42 7.90 18.27
C GLN A 249 -11.20 7.02 19.52
N GLU A 250 -12.23 6.82 20.35
CA GLU A 250 -12.18 6.03 21.58
C GLU A 250 -12.29 4.51 21.37
N GLN A 251 -12.65 4.03 20.16
CA GLN A 251 -12.88 2.59 19.89
C GLN A 251 -11.63 1.80 19.47
N TYR A 252 -10.48 2.47 19.33
CA TYR A 252 -9.23 1.85 18.91
C TYR A 252 -8.50 1.21 20.11
N ASP A 253 -8.64 -0.11 20.31
CA ASP A 253 -7.73 -0.85 21.21
C ASP A 253 -6.37 -1.02 20.54
N ASN A 254 -5.49 -0.03 20.71
CA ASN A 254 -4.20 0.04 20.02
C ASN A 254 -3.10 -0.90 20.56
N ARG A 255 -3.34 -1.68 21.63
CA ARG A 255 -2.21 -2.30 22.37
C ARG A 255 -1.94 -3.76 22.03
N GLY A 256 -2.97 -4.55 21.71
CA GLY A 256 -2.82 -6.00 21.57
C GLY A 256 -2.27 -6.46 20.22
N TRP A 257 -2.89 -5.97 19.14
CA TRP A 257 -2.62 -6.47 17.79
C TRP A 257 -1.36 -5.86 17.17
N THR A 258 -0.99 -4.63 17.54
CA THR A 258 0.24 -3.94 17.09
C THR A 258 1.51 -4.68 17.52
N VAL A 259 1.54 -5.17 18.77
CA VAL A 259 2.61 -6.05 19.30
C VAL A 259 2.59 -7.41 18.59
N GLY A 260 1.40 -7.93 18.32
CA GLY A 260 1.22 -9.19 17.62
C GLY A 260 1.81 -9.17 16.20
N ILE A 261 1.62 -8.09 15.45
CA ILE A 261 2.21 -7.93 14.10
C ILE A 261 3.74 -7.93 14.17
N LEU A 262 4.35 -7.23 15.15
CA LEU A 262 5.79 -7.29 15.37
C LEU A 262 6.29 -8.71 15.60
N ALA A 263 5.56 -9.52 16.38
CA ALA A 263 5.93 -10.91 16.61
C ALA A 263 5.90 -11.76 15.33
N VAL A 264 4.91 -11.54 14.45
CA VAL A 264 4.83 -12.20 13.13
C VAL A 264 6.02 -11.80 12.26
N ILE A 265 6.35 -10.50 12.21
CA ILE A 265 7.49 -9.99 11.44
C ILE A 265 8.81 -10.57 11.96
N ARG A 266 9.05 -10.56 13.27
CA ARG A 266 10.28 -11.12 13.85
C ARG A 266 10.42 -12.60 13.51
N ARG A 267 9.32 -13.36 13.55
CA ARG A 267 9.33 -14.77 13.15
C ARG A 267 9.75 -14.94 11.69
N LEU A 268 9.22 -14.11 10.79
CA LEU A 268 9.63 -14.13 9.39
C LEU A 268 11.13 -13.86 9.23
N LEU A 269 11.66 -12.86 9.94
CA LEU A 269 13.09 -12.50 9.88
C LEU A 269 14.01 -13.58 10.47
N GLN A 270 13.45 -14.54 11.22
CA GLN A 270 14.17 -15.71 11.76
C GLN A 270 14.04 -16.97 10.88
N GLU A 271 13.22 -16.94 9.83
CA GLU A 271 13.11 -18.06 8.89
C GLU A 271 14.40 -18.23 8.08
N ARG A 272 14.63 -19.44 7.56
CA ARG A 272 15.79 -19.72 6.71
C ARG A 272 15.73 -18.86 5.45
N THR A 273 16.89 -18.35 5.02
CA THR A 273 17.02 -17.41 3.88
C THR A 273 16.37 -17.92 2.58
N ASN A 274 16.37 -19.23 2.35
CA ASN A 274 15.74 -19.85 1.18
C ASN A 274 14.21 -19.78 1.16
N LYS A 275 13.56 -19.48 2.30
CA LYS A 275 12.11 -19.24 2.39
C LYS A 275 11.75 -17.75 2.32
N PHE A 276 12.73 -16.85 2.42
CA PHE A 276 12.52 -15.41 2.36
C PHE A 276 12.61 -14.92 0.91
N THR A 277 11.55 -15.16 0.14
CA THR A 277 11.49 -14.80 -1.29
C THR A 277 11.34 -13.28 -1.49
N LYS A 278 11.53 -12.82 -2.73
CA LYS A 278 11.38 -11.40 -3.10
C LYS A 278 9.96 -10.90 -2.84
N GLU A 279 8.96 -11.73 -3.10
CA GLU A 279 7.54 -11.42 -2.91
C GLU A 279 7.21 -11.27 -1.42
N LEU A 280 7.78 -12.16 -0.59
CA LEU A 280 7.60 -12.13 0.86
C LEU A 280 8.31 -10.92 1.48
N ARG A 281 9.49 -10.56 0.96
CA ARG A 281 10.23 -9.34 1.32
C ARG A 281 9.43 -8.09 0.97
N LYS A 282 8.85 -8.02 -0.24
CA LYS A 282 7.97 -6.93 -0.66
C LYS A 282 6.75 -6.81 0.26
N LEU A 283 6.08 -7.92 0.54
CA LEU A 283 4.91 -7.94 1.41
C LEU A 283 5.23 -7.53 2.85
N LEU A 284 6.40 -7.94 3.38
CA LEU A 284 6.88 -7.48 4.68
C LEU A 284 6.98 -5.95 4.74
N TRP A 285 7.57 -5.32 3.73
CA TRP A 285 7.71 -3.87 3.67
C TRP A 285 6.39 -3.14 3.47
N GLU A 286 5.47 -3.70 2.68
CA GLU A 286 4.11 -3.18 2.57
C GLU A 286 3.39 -3.18 3.93
N VAL A 287 3.58 -4.23 4.74
CA VAL A 287 3.03 -4.29 6.11
C VAL A 287 3.72 -3.28 7.02
N ILE A 288 5.05 -3.18 7.03
CA ILE A 288 5.79 -2.21 7.84
C ILE A 288 5.35 -0.78 7.49
N SER A 289 5.31 -0.42 6.20
CA SER A 289 4.89 0.89 5.73
C SER A 289 3.41 1.19 6.04
N SER A 290 2.55 0.17 6.01
CA SER A 290 1.15 0.34 6.46
C SER A 290 1.07 0.58 7.97
N MET A 291 1.91 -0.09 8.75
CA MET A 291 1.99 0.11 10.20
C MET A 291 2.57 1.46 10.59
N THR A 292 3.51 2.03 9.83
CA THR A 292 4.00 3.40 10.08
C THR A 292 2.89 4.43 9.93
N ARG A 293 1.92 4.19 9.03
CA ARG A 293 0.75 5.05 8.84
C ARG A 293 -0.30 4.92 9.95
N VAL A 294 -0.53 3.71 10.48
CA VAL A 294 -1.54 3.50 11.55
C VAL A 294 -0.97 3.77 12.94
N GLY A 295 0.20 3.21 13.24
CA GLY A 295 0.80 3.26 14.57
C GLY A 295 1.80 4.41 14.76
N GLY A 296 2.17 5.13 13.69
CA GLY A 296 3.17 6.19 13.74
C GLY A 296 4.53 5.69 14.25
N ILE A 297 5.34 6.63 14.75
CA ILE A 297 6.61 6.31 15.40
C ILE A 297 6.40 5.51 16.70
N GLY A 298 5.25 5.68 17.35
CA GLY A 298 4.88 4.95 18.58
C GLY A 298 4.89 3.42 18.43
N TRP A 299 4.65 2.89 17.23
CA TRP A 299 4.77 1.46 16.96
C TRP A 299 6.21 0.95 17.03
N PHE A 300 7.17 1.71 16.52
CA PHE A 300 8.59 1.40 16.65
C PHE A 300 9.09 1.56 18.09
N ASN A 301 8.46 2.42 18.90
CA ASN A 301 8.76 2.56 20.32
C ASN A 301 8.43 1.29 21.15
N ILE A 302 7.60 0.37 20.62
CA ILE A 302 7.34 -0.93 21.24
C ILE A 302 8.61 -1.80 21.27
N ASP A 303 9.46 -1.70 20.23
CA ASP A 303 10.72 -2.43 20.14
C ASP A 303 11.80 -1.63 19.40
N LYS A 304 12.68 -1.01 20.18
CA LYS A 304 13.81 -0.22 19.69
C LYS A 304 14.82 -1.03 18.88
N THR A 305 14.99 -2.32 19.18
CA THR A 305 15.94 -3.18 18.44
C THR A 305 15.38 -3.46 17.04
N PHE A 306 14.09 -3.74 16.95
CA PHE A 306 13.42 -3.84 15.64
C PHE A 306 13.48 -2.51 14.89
N ALA A 307 13.26 -1.38 15.56
CA ALA A 307 13.36 -0.07 14.91
C ALA A 307 14.74 0.18 14.28
N LYS A 308 15.83 -0.14 15.00
CA LYS A 308 17.20 -0.06 14.48
C LYS A 308 17.41 -0.98 13.26
N LEU A 309 16.95 -2.23 13.35
CA LEU A 309 17.05 -3.18 12.25
C LEU A 309 16.25 -2.71 11.02
N ALA A 310 15.02 -2.23 11.23
CA ALA A 310 14.14 -1.78 10.17
C ALA A 310 14.72 -0.60 9.40
N ILE A 311 15.26 0.43 10.07
CA ILE A 311 15.84 1.57 9.36
C ILE A 311 17.12 1.20 8.59
N GLN A 312 17.96 0.33 9.16
CA GLN A 312 19.17 -0.16 8.49
C GLN A 312 18.84 -1.01 7.25
N MET A 313 17.87 -1.92 7.37
CA MET A 313 17.40 -2.69 6.22
C MET A 313 16.74 -1.78 5.19
N ASN A 314 15.91 -0.82 5.60
CA ASN A 314 15.24 0.14 4.72
C ASN A 314 16.24 0.96 3.89
N PHE A 315 17.36 1.36 4.49
CA PHE A 315 18.43 2.03 3.76
C PHE A 315 19.01 1.16 2.64
N VAL A 316 19.27 -0.13 2.91
CA VAL A 316 19.73 -1.07 1.88
C VAL A 316 18.69 -1.22 0.76
N GLU A 317 17.40 -1.28 1.08
CA GLU A 317 16.33 -1.35 0.07
C GLU A 317 16.27 -0.08 -0.79
N LEU A 318 16.41 1.10 -0.18
CA LEU A 318 16.47 2.37 -0.92
C LEU A 318 17.65 2.37 -1.89
N GLN A 319 18.82 1.90 -1.45
CA GLN A 319 19.98 1.77 -2.33
C GLN A 319 19.70 0.80 -3.49
N MET A 320 19.09 -0.35 -3.21
CA MET A 320 18.73 -1.33 -4.25
C MET A 320 17.70 -0.76 -5.24
N ALA A 321 16.70 -0.01 -4.75
CA ALA A 321 15.65 0.59 -5.57
C ALA A 321 16.18 1.70 -6.50
N LEU A 322 17.29 2.35 -6.13
CA LEU A 322 17.93 3.42 -6.89
C LEU A 322 19.20 2.98 -7.63
N ASN A 323 19.60 1.71 -7.53
CA ASN A 323 20.87 1.22 -8.08
C ASN A 323 20.88 1.12 -9.61
N ASP A 324 19.77 0.71 -10.23
CA ASP A 324 19.64 0.63 -11.69
C ASP A 324 18.61 1.66 -12.19
N VAL A 325 19.14 2.72 -12.79
CA VAL A 325 18.36 3.84 -13.31
C VAL A 325 17.43 3.42 -14.46
N ASN A 326 17.72 2.30 -15.14
CA ASN A 326 16.87 1.80 -16.23
C ASN A 326 15.69 0.96 -15.73
N LEU A 327 15.71 0.51 -14.46
CA LEU A 327 14.76 -0.42 -13.88
C LEU A 327 14.23 0.09 -12.52
N LEU A 328 13.94 1.39 -12.44
CA LEU A 328 13.44 2.05 -11.23
C LEU A 328 12.02 1.56 -10.88
N ASP A 329 11.85 0.99 -9.68
CA ASP A 329 10.54 0.62 -9.12
C ASP A 329 10.04 1.75 -8.19
N SER A 330 9.22 2.65 -8.74
CA SER A 330 8.66 3.77 -7.98
C SER A 330 7.81 3.32 -6.79
N GLY A 331 7.09 2.19 -6.90
CA GLY A 331 6.21 1.71 -5.83
C GLY A 331 7.01 1.23 -4.62
N GLN A 332 8.07 0.46 -4.84
CA GLN A 332 8.99 0.07 -3.76
C GLN A 332 9.71 1.29 -3.19
N PHE A 333 10.25 2.16 -4.04
CA PHE A 333 10.92 3.38 -3.57
C PHE A 333 10.04 4.23 -2.65
N CYS A 334 8.81 4.54 -3.06
CA CYS A 334 7.87 5.31 -2.23
C CYS A 334 7.55 4.60 -0.90
N THR A 335 7.43 3.27 -0.91
CA THR A 335 7.21 2.48 0.32
C THR A 335 8.34 2.68 1.33
N HIS A 336 9.59 2.65 0.86
CA HIS A 336 10.77 2.83 1.68
C HIS A 336 11.03 4.28 2.08
N LEU A 337 10.78 5.22 1.17
CA LEU A 337 10.89 6.64 1.45
C LEU A 337 9.90 7.05 2.54
N ARG A 338 8.68 6.52 2.53
CA ARG A 338 7.68 6.78 3.57
C ARG A 338 8.14 6.36 4.96
N ILE A 339 8.84 5.23 5.06
CA ILE A 339 9.43 4.78 6.32
C ILE A 339 10.52 5.76 6.75
N LEU A 340 11.40 6.16 5.83
CA LEU A 340 12.46 7.13 6.08
C LEU A 340 11.90 8.50 6.53
N GLU A 341 10.85 9.01 5.90
CA GLU A 341 10.14 10.23 6.29
C GLU A 341 9.68 10.17 7.74
N LEU A 342 9.03 9.08 8.15
CA LEU A 342 8.57 8.92 9.53
C LEU A 342 9.75 9.01 10.52
N TYR A 343 10.87 8.35 10.21
CA TYR A 343 12.07 8.45 11.05
C TYR A 343 12.67 9.87 11.02
N THR A 344 12.62 10.55 9.88
CA THR A 344 13.15 11.91 9.77
C THR A 344 12.33 12.88 10.61
N SER A 345 10.99 12.87 10.49
CA SER A 345 10.09 13.69 11.31
C SER A 345 10.26 13.43 12.80
N ALA A 346 10.32 12.16 13.22
CA ALA A 346 10.46 11.85 14.63
C ALA A 346 11.83 12.26 15.23
N ILE A 347 12.90 12.36 14.42
CA ILE A 347 14.17 12.95 14.87
C ILE A 347 13.99 14.45 15.09
N CYS A 348 13.39 15.15 14.12
CA CYS A 348 13.14 16.59 14.19
C CYS A 348 12.24 16.96 15.37
N ASP A 349 11.18 16.19 15.62
CA ASP A 349 10.23 16.45 16.71
C ASP A 349 10.75 16.00 18.08
N SER A 350 11.98 15.45 18.15
CA SER A 350 12.55 14.84 19.36
C SER A 350 11.65 13.74 19.98
N GLU A 351 10.78 13.14 19.17
CA GLU A 351 9.90 12.04 19.58
C GLU A 351 10.63 10.68 19.59
N MET A 352 11.89 10.66 19.15
CA MET A 352 12.72 9.48 19.10
C MET A 352 13.44 9.16 20.39
N PHE A 353 13.38 7.86 20.69
CA PHE A 353 14.27 7.04 21.51
C PHE A 353 15.30 7.79 22.37
N GLY A 354 15.09 7.84 23.69
CA GLY A 354 16.13 8.24 24.64
C GLY A 354 17.49 7.54 24.42
N GLU A 355 18.55 8.07 25.02
CA GLU A 355 20.00 7.85 24.80
C GLU A 355 20.45 6.62 23.97
N GLU A 356 20.00 5.40 24.26
CA GLU A 356 20.43 4.17 23.55
C GLU A 356 20.02 4.08 22.06
N GLY A 357 19.05 4.85 21.59
CA GLY A 357 18.62 4.88 20.17
C GLY A 357 19.28 5.97 19.32
N MET A 358 19.99 6.90 19.96
CA MET A 358 20.34 8.21 19.40
C MET A 358 21.52 8.19 18.41
N GLU A 359 22.28 7.11 18.30
CA GLU A 359 23.43 7.09 17.38
C GLU A 359 23.11 6.43 16.04
N ILE A 360 22.58 5.20 16.05
CA ILE A 360 22.40 4.42 14.81
C ILE A 360 21.29 4.98 13.92
N ILE A 361 20.15 5.35 14.52
CA ILE A 361 18.97 5.76 13.75
C ILE A 361 19.23 7.11 13.06
N PRO A 362 19.66 8.18 13.78
CA PRO A 362 19.98 9.45 13.12
C PRO A 362 21.09 9.33 12.09
N GLN A 363 22.13 8.54 12.38
CA GLN A 363 23.20 8.30 11.40
C GLN A 363 22.65 7.63 10.13
N THR A 364 21.85 6.57 10.26
CA THR A 364 21.30 5.85 9.10
C THR A 364 20.32 6.72 8.31
N VAL A 365 19.51 7.53 9.00
CA VAL A 365 18.62 8.51 8.35
C VAL A 365 19.44 9.54 7.57
N GLY A 366 20.48 10.10 8.19
CA GLY A 366 21.41 11.02 7.52
C GLY A 366 22.07 10.38 6.29
N ASP A 367 22.55 9.15 6.40
CA ASP A 367 23.16 8.42 5.29
C ASP A 367 22.18 8.17 4.14
N ALA A 368 20.94 7.77 4.46
CA ALA A 368 19.88 7.55 3.48
C ALA A 368 19.47 8.86 2.77
N SER A 369 19.28 9.94 3.52
CA SER A 369 18.97 11.26 2.98
C SER A 369 20.06 11.76 2.05
N ARG A 370 21.34 11.67 2.47
CA ARG A 370 22.50 12.05 1.65
C ARG A 370 22.59 11.22 0.38
N PHE A 371 22.31 9.92 0.45
CA PHE A 371 22.28 9.04 -0.70
C PHE A 371 21.18 9.43 -1.71
N ILE A 372 19.94 9.65 -1.24
CA ILE A 372 18.81 10.03 -2.10
C ILE A 372 19.07 11.38 -2.78
N LEU A 373 19.52 12.39 -2.03
CA LEU A 373 19.81 13.71 -2.59
C LEU A 373 20.98 13.68 -3.59
N SER A 374 22.01 12.87 -3.30
CA SER A 374 23.13 12.65 -4.23
C SER A 374 22.68 11.97 -5.52
N PHE A 375 21.85 10.94 -5.40
CA PHE A 375 21.24 10.26 -6.55
C PHE A 375 20.43 11.24 -7.40
N TRP A 376 19.55 12.02 -6.76
CA TRP A 376 18.69 12.97 -7.46
C TRP A 376 19.50 14.02 -8.23
N VAL A 377 20.50 14.63 -7.57
CA VAL A 377 21.41 15.59 -8.23
C VAL A 377 22.20 14.93 -9.36
N GLU A 378 22.64 13.68 -9.20
CA GLU A 378 23.33 12.95 -10.26
C GLU A 378 22.42 12.73 -11.48
N THR A 379 21.17 12.30 -11.25
CA THR A 379 20.20 12.11 -12.35
C THR A 379 19.91 13.40 -13.09
N TYR A 380 19.81 14.53 -12.38
CA TYR A 380 19.70 15.86 -12.98
C TYR A 380 20.92 16.19 -13.84
N LEU A 381 22.14 16.03 -13.32
CA LEU A 381 23.37 16.34 -14.06
C LEU A 381 23.55 15.46 -15.29
N GLN A 382 23.10 14.21 -15.23
CA GLN A 382 23.11 13.27 -16.35
C GLN A 382 21.91 13.43 -17.29
N LYS A 383 20.98 14.35 -17.00
CA LYS A 383 19.73 14.59 -17.75
C LYS A 383 18.86 13.34 -17.89
N ILE A 384 18.84 12.53 -16.83
CA ILE A 384 17.99 11.34 -16.75
C ILE A 384 16.63 11.77 -16.18
N LYS A 385 15.56 11.54 -16.95
CA LYS A 385 14.19 11.80 -16.49
C LYS A 385 13.74 10.70 -15.54
N LEU A 386 13.44 11.07 -14.29
CA LEU A 386 12.86 10.16 -13.30
C LEU A 386 11.36 9.96 -13.55
N PRO A 387 10.78 8.80 -13.18
CA PRO A 387 9.33 8.63 -13.14
C PRO A 387 8.66 9.70 -12.25
N THR A 388 7.55 10.28 -12.70
CA THR A 388 6.85 11.40 -12.03
C THR A 388 6.62 11.18 -10.54
N GLN A 389 6.12 9.99 -10.18
CA GLN A 389 5.80 9.66 -8.79
C GLN A 389 7.06 9.63 -7.91
N MET A 390 8.16 9.10 -8.44
CA MET A 390 9.45 9.08 -7.76
C MET A 390 10.03 10.49 -7.64
N ALA A 391 9.96 11.29 -8.72
CA ALA A 391 10.40 12.67 -8.72
C ALA A 391 9.63 13.51 -7.70
N LEU A 392 8.30 13.40 -7.64
CA LEU A 392 7.45 14.08 -6.66
C LEU A 392 7.79 13.65 -5.22
N SER A 393 8.03 12.35 -5.01
CA SER A 393 8.38 11.81 -3.69
C SER A 393 9.74 12.34 -3.21
N ILE A 394 10.76 12.31 -4.07
CA ILE A 394 12.08 12.90 -3.78
C ILE A 394 11.96 14.41 -3.56
N TYR A 395 11.18 15.10 -4.38
CA TYR A 395 10.95 16.53 -4.29
C TYR A 395 10.34 16.92 -2.94
N ASN A 396 9.26 16.25 -2.53
CA ASN A 396 8.62 16.45 -1.22
C ASN A 396 9.62 16.21 -0.08
N PHE A 397 10.33 15.08 -0.11
CA PHE A 397 11.33 14.75 0.90
C PHE A 397 12.49 15.76 0.96
N ALA A 398 12.93 16.26 -0.19
CA ALA A 398 14.00 17.25 -0.27
C ALA A 398 13.56 18.62 0.28
N VAL A 399 12.34 19.06 -0.02
CA VAL A 399 11.73 20.27 0.57
C VAL A 399 11.62 20.10 2.08
N PHE A 400 11.12 18.95 2.54
CA PHE A 400 11.00 18.64 3.97
C PHE A 400 12.34 18.69 4.70
N ILE A 401 13.38 18.01 4.19
CA ILE A 401 14.74 18.06 4.76
C ILE A 401 15.23 19.49 4.80
N PHE A 402 15.06 20.22 3.71
CA PHE A 402 15.51 21.60 3.64
C PHE A 402 14.81 22.45 4.71
N CYS A 403 13.51 22.23 4.98
CA CYS A 403 12.67 22.93 5.98
C CYS A 403 13.09 22.69 7.43
N HIS A 404 13.86 21.66 7.69
CA HIS A 404 14.32 21.35 9.03
C HIS A 404 15.78 21.77 9.17
N GLU A 405 16.02 22.90 9.86
CA GLU A 405 17.35 23.51 10.05
C GLU A 405 18.40 22.52 10.60
N ASP A 406 17.96 21.50 11.35
CA ASP A 406 18.82 20.46 11.94
C ASP A 406 19.40 19.48 10.91
N LEU A 407 18.83 19.39 9.71
CA LEU A 407 19.23 18.47 8.64
C LEU A 407 20.01 19.19 7.54
N THR A 408 21.10 19.85 7.93
CA THR A 408 21.97 20.56 6.99
C THR A 408 22.55 19.62 5.91
N ILE A 409 22.35 19.97 4.64
CA ILE A 409 22.96 19.29 3.50
C ILE A 409 24.45 19.66 3.49
N GLN A 410 25.35 18.71 3.75
CA GLN A 410 26.79 19.00 3.84
C GLN A 410 27.53 18.78 2.52
N GLU A 411 27.07 17.85 1.69
CA GLU A 411 27.70 17.51 0.41
C GLU A 411 27.74 18.71 -0.54
N GLU A 412 28.95 19.19 -0.83
CA GLU A 412 29.18 20.35 -1.69
C GLU A 412 28.53 20.19 -3.08
N LYS A 413 28.64 19.00 -3.68
CA LYS A 413 28.01 18.71 -4.97
C LYS A 413 26.49 18.85 -4.92
N VAL A 414 25.87 18.38 -3.84
CA VAL A 414 24.41 18.48 -3.67
C VAL A 414 24.03 19.94 -3.45
N ARG A 415 24.63 20.62 -2.48
CA ARG A 415 24.35 22.04 -2.18
C ARG A 415 24.42 22.95 -3.40
N LYS A 416 25.48 22.82 -4.21
CA LYS A 416 25.70 23.66 -5.40
C LYS A 416 24.71 23.41 -6.54
N ASN A 417 24.09 22.23 -6.59
CA ASN A 417 23.16 21.86 -7.65
C ASN A 417 21.71 21.76 -7.18
N PHE A 418 21.45 21.89 -5.87
CA PHE A 418 20.13 21.71 -5.28
C PHE A 418 19.09 22.65 -5.91
N GLY A 419 19.40 23.95 -6.00
CA GLY A 419 18.50 24.95 -6.58
C GLY A 419 18.17 24.69 -8.06
N ALA A 420 19.10 24.10 -8.81
CA ALA A 420 18.86 23.74 -10.21
C ALA A 420 18.02 22.46 -10.34
N ALA A 421 18.38 21.41 -9.57
CA ALA A 421 17.67 20.14 -9.58
C ALA A 421 16.21 20.28 -9.10
N ILE A 422 15.98 21.10 -8.05
CA ILE A 422 14.65 21.32 -7.51
C ILE A 422 13.76 22.08 -8.49
N LEU A 423 14.26 23.13 -9.15
CA LEU A 423 13.49 23.89 -10.14
C LEU A 423 13.19 23.05 -11.39
N GLU A 424 14.15 22.28 -11.89
CA GLU A 424 13.93 21.35 -13.02
C GLU A 424 12.85 20.32 -12.68
N THR A 425 12.91 19.76 -11.47
CA THR A 425 11.92 18.80 -10.99
C THR A 425 10.55 19.47 -10.82
N SER A 426 10.51 20.73 -10.36
CA SER A 426 9.27 21.50 -10.28
C SER A 426 8.61 21.70 -11.64
N PHE A 427 9.39 21.96 -12.70
CA PHE A 427 8.87 22.05 -14.06
C PHE A 427 8.25 20.73 -14.51
N GLN A 428 8.95 19.61 -14.31
CA GLN A 428 8.41 18.27 -14.60
C GLN A 428 7.09 18.02 -13.85
N ILE A 429 7.05 18.31 -12.54
CA ILE A 429 5.86 18.10 -11.71
C ILE A 429 4.71 18.98 -12.21
N LEU A 430 4.94 20.26 -12.53
CA LEU A 430 3.90 21.18 -13.02
C LEU A 430 3.26 20.70 -14.33
N GLU A 431 4.06 20.16 -15.24
CA GLU A 431 3.58 19.62 -16.52
C GLU A 431 2.69 18.38 -16.33
N GLU A 432 3.04 17.51 -15.39
CA GLU A 432 2.41 16.19 -15.22
C GLU A 432 1.31 16.17 -14.14
N SER A 433 1.20 17.21 -13.30
CA SER A 433 0.20 17.28 -12.21
C SER A 433 -1.23 17.51 -12.70
N SER A 434 -2.21 16.90 -12.01
CA SER A 434 -3.64 17.20 -12.21
C SER A 434 -4.07 18.46 -11.45
N GLU A 435 -5.23 19.03 -11.81
CA GLU A 435 -5.82 20.17 -11.08
C GLU A 435 -6.06 19.86 -9.60
N VAL A 436 -6.40 18.61 -9.27
CA VAL A 436 -6.64 18.18 -7.88
C VAL A 436 -5.35 18.18 -7.08
N ASP A 437 -4.24 17.75 -7.69
CA ASP A 437 -2.93 17.72 -7.04
C ASP A 437 -2.40 19.13 -6.79
N LEU A 438 -2.56 20.02 -7.79
CA LEU A 438 -2.19 21.44 -7.70
C LEU A 438 -2.95 22.16 -6.59
N LYS A 439 -4.23 21.84 -6.38
CA LYS A 439 -5.04 22.42 -5.29
C LYS A 439 -4.67 21.88 -3.90
N ARG A 440 -3.96 20.76 -3.84
CA ARG A 440 -3.65 20.04 -2.59
C ARG A 440 -2.14 19.99 -2.37
N GLU A 441 -1.56 18.80 -2.47
CA GLU A 441 -0.19 18.52 -2.05
C GLU A 441 0.84 19.33 -2.84
N VAL A 442 0.71 19.36 -4.17
CA VAL A 442 1.69 20.03 -5.04
C VAL A 442 1.69 21.55 -4.83
N GLY A 443 0.50 22.17 -4.68
CA GLY A 443 0.40 23.61 -4.45
C GLY A 443 0.88 24.06 -3.07
N VAL A 444 0.78 23.19 -2.05
CA VAL A 444 1.40 23.45 -0.73
C VAL A 444 2.92 23.39 -0.84
N LEU A 445 3.46 22.33 -1.46
CA LEU A 445 4.90 22.17 -1.61
C LEU A 445 5.56 23.28 -2.44
N PHE A 446 4.88 23.80 -3.47
CA PHE A 446 5.40 24.95 -4.23
C PHE A 446 5.40 26.24 -3.42
N ASN A 447 4.40 26.46 -2.56
CA ASN A 447 4.43 27.61 -1.66
C ASN A 447 5.58 27.50 -0.63
N GLU A 448 5.75 26.33 -0.01
CA GLU A 448 6.87 26.08 0.91
C GLU A 448 8.23 26.29 0.22
N LEU A 449 8.36 25.87 -1.05
CA LEU A 449 9.55 26.14 -1.86
C LEU A 449 9.76 27.66 -2.06
N LEU A 450 8.72 28.39 -2.47
CA LEU A 450 8.80 29.83 -2.77
C LEU A 450 9.28 30.63 -1.57
N GLU A 451 8.81 30.31 -0.37
CA GLU A 451 9.22 30.98 0.88
C GLU A 451 10.72 30.83 1.17
N ARG A 452 11.37 29.82 0.60
CA ARG A 452 12.73 29.41 0.99
C ARG A 452 13.75 29.41 -0.14
N LEU A 453 13.38 29.83 -1.35
CA LEU A 453 14.31 29.98 -2.48
C LEU A 453 15.53 30.85 -2.12
N THR A 454 15.36 31.87 -1.27
CA THR A 454 16.46 32.75 -0.85
C THR A 454 17.56 32.05 -0.06
N GLU A 455 17.28 30.88 0.51
CA GLU A 455 18.21 30.13 1.35
C GLU A 455 19.11 29.19 0.54
N PHE A 456 18.82 28.95 -0.75
CA PHE A 456 19.64 28.08 -1.59
C PHE A 456 21.02 28.69 -1.88
N GLU A 457 22.09 27.90 -1.81
CA GLU A 457 23.45 28.40 -2.08
C GLU A 457 23.58 28.96 -3.50
N VAL A 458 23.01 28.26 -4.48
CA VAL A 458 23.01 28.65 -5.90
C VAL A 458 21.61 28.50 -6.45
N LEU A 459 21.09 29.56 -7.05
CA LEU A 459 19.85 29.56 -7.82
C LEU A 459 20.13 29.51 -9.32
N THR A 460 19.08 29.27 -10.10
CA THR A 460 19.12 29.38 -11.56
C THR A 460 18.33 30.60 -12.00
N ASP A 461 18.66 31.14 -13.16
CA ASP A 461 17.97 32.31 -13.69
C ASP A 461 16.52 32.03 -14.13
N ASN A 462 16.08 30.77 -14.10
CA ASN A 462 14.75 30.33 -14.51
C ASN A 462 13.64 30.55 -13.46
N VAL A 463 13.95 31.11 -12.28
CA VAL A 463 12.94 31.36 -11.23
C VAL A 463 11.73 32.17 -11.74
N PRO A 464 11.87 33.25 -12.55
CA PRO A 464 10.71 33.96 -13.11
C PRO A 464 9.85 33.08 -14.01
N VAL A 465 10.47 32.20 -14.80
CA VAL A 465 9.75 31.27 -15.69
C VAL A 465 8.96 30.26 -14.85
N PHE A 466 9.59 29.70 -13.82
CA PHE A 466 8.92 28.81 -12.86
C PHE A 466 7.72 29.48 -12.20
N MET A 467 7.88 30.70 -11.65
CA MET A 467 6.77 31.44 -11.02
C MET A 467 5.60 31.64 -11.98
N LEU A 468 5.87 32.05 -13.23
CA LEU A 468 4.80 32.30 -14.20
C LEU A 468 4.12 31.02 -14.66
N GLN A 469 4.87 29.93 -14.84
CA GLN A 469 4.31 28.63 -15.19
C GLN A 469 3.46 28.05 -14.04
N TYR A 470 3.91 28.21 -12.79
CA TYR A 470 3.13 27.86 -11.61
C TYR A 470 1.81 28.64 -11.55
N LEU A 471 1.86 29.97 -11.72
CA LEU A 471 0.65 30.82 -11.71
C LEU A 471 -0.29 30.52 -12.88
N ASP A 472 0.23 30.18 -14.06
CA ASP A 472 -0.58 29.75 -15.23
C ASP A 472 -1.28 28.41 -14.99
N ARG A 473 -0.69 27.52 -14.19
CA ARG A 473 -1.31 26.23 -13.84
C ARG A 473 -2.30 26.38 -12.69
N ILE A 474 -1.97 27.14 -11.65
CA ILE A 474 -2.84 27.35 -10.49
C ILE A 474 -4.13 28.08 -10.86
N ARG A 475 -4.11 29.05 -11.79
CA ARG A 475 -5.35 29.76 -12.19
C ARG A 475 -6.43 28.84 -12.76
N ILE A 476 -6.04 27.65 -13.24
CA ILE A 476 -6.97 26.64 -13.75
C ILE A 476 -7.54 25.81 -12.58
N ALA A 477 -6.77 25.64 -11.50
CA ALA A 477 -7.11 24.79 -10.36
C ALA A 477 -7.81 25.53 -9.19
N GLU A 478 -7.52 26.83 -9.01
CA GLU A 478 -8.05 27.67 -7.92
C GLU A 478 -8.98 28.77 -8.44
N ASP A 479 -9.79 29.35 -7.55
CA ASP A 479 -10.56 30.54 -7.88
C ASP A 479 -9.67 31.79 -7.91
N TYR A 480 -10.23 32.92 -8.34
CA TYR A 480 -9.48 34.16 -8.51
C TYR A 480 -8.82 34.65 -7.21
N GLU A 481 -9.49 34.51 -6.07
CA GLU A 481 -8.94 34.95 -4.78
C GLU A 481 -7.79 34.05 -4.30
N GLY A 482 -7.92 32.72 -4.44
CA GLY A 482 -6.83 31.78 -4.18
C GLY A 482 -5.62 32.05 -5.07
N TRP A 483 -5.85 32.18 -6.38
CA TRP A 483 -4.80 32.53 -7.34
C TRP A 483 -4.13 33.87 -7.01
N LYS A 484 -4.90 34.90 -6.66
CA LYS A 484 -4.38 36.22 -6.27
C LYS A 484 -3.52 36.14 -5.00
N GLN A 485 -3.87 35.29 -4.05
CA GLN A 485 -3.01 35.02 -2.91
C GLN A 485 -1.67 34.42 -3.36
N ARG A 486 -1.67 33.45 -4.29
CA ARG A 486 -0.40 32.90 -4.84
C ARG A 486 0.44 33.96 -5.56
N VAL A 487 -0.17 34.90 -6.27
CA VAL A 487 0.55 36.05 -6.85
C VAL A 487 1.22 36.89 -5.76
N THR A 488 0.56 37.04 -4.61
CA THR A 488 1.12 37.75 -3.45
C THR A 488 2.32 36.99 -2.87
N ASP A 489 2.23 35.67 -2.76
CA ASP A 489 3.33 34.82 -2.30
C ASP A 489 4.55 34.93 -3.24
N CYS A 490 4.33 34.94 -4.57
CA CYS A 490 5.40 35.20 -5.54
C CYS A 490 6.01 36.62 -5.38
N LYS A 491 5.20 37.64 -5.10
CA LYS A 491 5.71 39.00 -4.83
C LYS A 491 6.61 39.02 -3.59
N CYS A 492 6.22 38.34 -2.51
CA CYS A 492 7.03 38.19 -1.31
C CYS A 492 8.37 37.51 -1.62
N CYS A 493 8.32 36.37 -2.32
CA CYS A 493 9.53 35.64 -2.74
C CYS A 493 10.50 36.53 -3.56
N VAL A 494 10.00 37.26 -4.56
CA VAL A 494 10.81 38.21 -5.35
C VAL A 494 11.44 39.30 -4.46
N MET A 495 10.68 39.80 -3.48
CA MET A 495 11.19 40.80 -2.55
C MET A 495 12.29 40.25 -1.65
N ASP A 496 12.24 38.98 -1.26
CA ASP A 496 13.29 38.33 -0.47
C ASP A 496 14.55 38.06 -1.31
N LEU A 497 14.37 37.71 -2.59
CA LEU A 497 15.45 37.49 -3.54
C LEU A 497 16.14 38.78 -4.03
N ARG A 498 15.64 39.96 -3.68
CA ARG A 498 16.14 41.27 -4.19
C ARG A 498 17.65 41.52 -4.04
N GLY A 499 18.28 40.88 -3.05
CA GLY A 499 19.71 41.02 -2.77
C GLY A 499 20.61 40.10 -3.61
N ARG A 500 20.01 39.18 -4.38
CA ARG A 500 20.70 38.15 -5.15
C ARG A 500 20.74 38.48 -6.65
N VAL A 501 21.70 37.90 -7.35
CA VAL A 501 21.97 38.15 -8.78
C VAL A 501 21.94 36.88 -9.65
N ASP A 502 21.74 35.71 -9.06
CA ASP A 502 21.83 34.40 -9.71
C ASP A 502 20.47 33.81 -10.11
N TRP A 503 19.37 34.49 -9.79
CA TRP A 503 18.01 33.92 -9.87
C TRP A 503 17.14 34.46 -11.00
N TYR A 504 17.60 35.47 -11.75
CA TYR A 504 16.89 35.94 -12.94
C TYR A 504 17.84 36.59 -13.96
N SER A 505 17.45 36.57 -15.23
CA SER A 505 18.15 37.23 -16.33
C SER A 505 17.15 37.98 -17.22
N ILE A 506 17.64 38.87 -18.08
CA ILE A 506 16.77 39.53 -19.08
C ILE A 506 16.11 38.48 -19.98
N LYS A 507 16.84 37.41 -20.31
CA LYS A 507 16.33 36.32 -21.12
C LYS A 507 15.17 35.60 -20.43
N SER A 508 15.36 35.14 -19.19
CA SER A 508 14.33 34.40 -18.46
C SER A 508 13.13 35.28 -18.10
N LEU A 509 13.33 36.58 -17.84
CA LEU A 509 12.23 37.52 -17.64
C LEU A 509 11.41 37.75 -18.92
N ASN A 510 12.06 37.84 -20.08
CA ASN A 510 11.37 37.95 -21.37
C ASN A 510 10.61 36.65 -21.70
N GLU A 511 11.17 35.49 -21.35
CA GLU A 511 10.50 34.21 -21.48
C GLU A 511 9.28 34.12 -20.56
N ALA A 512 9.39 34.53 -19.29
CA ALA A 512 8.26 34.62 -18.38
C ALA A 512 7.14 35.54 -18.90
N LYS A 513 7.49 36.66 -19.55
CA LYS A 513 6.52 37.57 -20.18
C LYS A 513 5.72 36.93 -21.32
N THR A 514 6.22 35.86 -21.94
CA THR A 514 5.47 35.13 -22.99
C THR A 514 4.22 34.43 -22.44
N TYR A 515 4.12 34.24 -21.13
CA TYR A 515 2.94 33.68 -20.48
C TYR A 515 1.82 34.72 -20.28
N LEU A 516 2.13 36.03 -20.22
CA LEU A 516 1.16 37.10 -19.94
C LEU A 516 -0.11 37.06 -20.82
N PRO A 517 -0.05 36.79 -22.13
CA PRO A 517 -1.24 36.72 -22.98
C PRO A 517 -2.23 35.61 -22.62
N ARG A 518 -1.85 34.64 -21.77
CA ARG A 518 -2.71 33.53 -21.33
C ARG A 518 -3.65 33.92 -20.19
N PHE A 519 -3.38 35.04 -19.52
CA PHE A 519 -4.13 35.53 -18.37
C PHE A 519 -5.21 36.53 -18.82
N THR A 520 -6.32 36.59 -18.08
CA THR A 520 -7.41 37.55 -18.25
C THR A 520 -7.01 38.96 -17.84
N ASP A 521 -7.77 39.98 -18.23
CA ASP A 521 -7.45 41.39 -17.89
C ASP A 521 -7.27 41.65 -16.37
N PRO A 522 -8.12 41.12 -15.46
CA PRO A 522 -7.91 41.27 -14.02
C PRO A 522 -6.62 40.59 -13.53
N GLU A 523 -6.32 39.41 -14.04
CA GLU A 523 -5.10 38.66 -13.70
C GLU A 523 -3.84 39.38 -14.22
N GLN A 524 -3.87 39.89 -15.45
CA GLN A 524 -2.79 40.69 -16.02
C GLN A 524 -2.52 41.94 -15.18
N HIS A 525 -3.55 42.58 -14.61
CA HIS A 525 -3.36 43.69 -13.69
C HIS A 525 -2.58 43.27 -12.43
N GLU A 526 -2.93 42.14 -11.80
CA GLU A 526 -2.21 41.62 -10.63
C GLU A 526 -0.75 41.24 -10.94
N LEU A 527 -0.51 40.62 -12.11
CA LEU A 527 0.83 40.29 -12.61
C LEU A 527 1.64 41.54 -12.97
N GLY A 528 0.99 42.60 -13.46
CA GLY A 528 1.63 43.90 -13.73
C GLY A 528 2.32 44.47 -12.48
N HIS A 529 1.70 44.31 -11.31
CA HIS A 529 2.32 44.68 -10.04
C HIS A 529 3.56 43.84 -9.73
N LEU A 530 3.51 42.52 -9.98
CA LEU A 530 4.67 41.62 -9.81
C LEU A 530 5.83 42.04 -10.74
N PHE A 531 5.57 42.23 -12.03
CA PHE A 531 6.58 42.67 -13.00
C PHE A 531 7.16 44.05 -12.70
N SER A 532 6.39 44.96 -12.10
CA SER A 532 6.89 46.26 -11.66
C SER A 532 8.00 46.18 -10.58
N ILE A 533 8.08 45.06 -9.85
CA ILE A 533 9.14 44.81 -8.88
C ILE A 533 10.43 44.50 -9.62
N PHE A 534 10.39 43.63 -10.64
CA PHE A 534 11.56 43.29 -11.47
C PHE A 534 12.19 44.52 -12.12
N ASP A 535 11.39 45.49 -12.57
CA ASP A 535 11.90 46.73 -13.17
C ASP A 535 12.72 47.61 -12.21
N LYS A 536 12.53 47.43 -10.89
CA LYS A 536 13.22 48.18 -9.83
C LYS A 536 14.45 47.46 -9.28
N LEU A 537 14.67 46.19 -9.66
CA LEU A 537 15.79 45.39 -9.17
C LEU A 537 17.09 45.68 -9.95
N PRO A 538 18.27 45.50 -9.31
CA PRO A 538 19.55 45.66 -9.99
C PRO A 538 19.65 44.64 -11.13
N ARG A 539 19.76 45.12 -12.38
CA ARG A 539 19.78 44.25 -13.56
C ARG A 539 21.05 43.38 -13.57
N VAL A 540 20.84 42.08 -13.73
CA VAL A 540 21.90 41.13 -14.07
C VAL A 540 21.98 41.11 -15.60
N ASN A 541 23.12 41.56 -16.16
CA ASN A 541 23.34 41.66 -17.60
C ASN A 541 23.44 40.29 -18.27
#